data_AF-A0A4Q3SC61-F1
#
_entry.id   AF-A0A4Q3SC61-F1
#
_cell.length_a   1.000
_cell.length_b   1.000
_cell.length_c   1.000
_cell.angle_alpha   90.00
_cell.angle_beta   90.00
_cell.angle_gamma   90.00
#
_symmetry.space_group_name_H-M   'P 1'
#
loop_
_entity.id
_entity.type
_entity.pdbx_description
1 polymer ?
#
loop_
_entity_poly.entity_id
_entity_poly.type
_entity_poly.pdbx_seq_one_letter_code
_entity_poly.pdbx_strand_id
1 'polypeptide(L)'
;MMLDDLYQRALNFEFLSEDEGVFLFENAPLAELMYIADELRKKQVPHGKVTWIIDRNVNTTNVCIANCKFCNFYRVPGHAEAYITDIETYKTKIDQTFRFGGEQLLLQGGHHPSLGLSFYTTLFRQLKELYPNLKLHALGPPEVAHITKLEKSTHTEVIRALKASGLDSLPGPGAEILTDRVRRLISKGKCGSQEWLDIMRVAHKEGLTTSATMMFGHVETVRERFE
;
A
#
# COMPACT_ATOMS: atom_id res chain seq x y z
N MET A 1 17.82 -1.78 29.46
CA MET A 1 18.22 -2.10 28.08
C MET A 1 19.54 -1.39 27.81
N MET A 2 20.50 -2.06 27.16
CA MET A 2 21.79 -1.48 26.79
C MET A 2 21.85 -1.35 25.27
N LEU A 3 22.25 -0.19 24.74
CA LEU A 3 22.29 0.05 23.29
C LEU A 3 23.18 -0.98 22.57
N ASP A 4 24.39 -1.21 23.09
CA ASP A 4 25.35 -2.16 22.50
C ASP A 4 24.79 -3.59 22.38
N ASP A 5 24.01 -4.03 23.37
CA ASP A 5 23.34 -5.34 23.34
C ASP A 5 22.28 -5.41 22.24
N LEU A 6 21.40 -4.40 22.17
CA LEU A 6 20.36 -4.32 21.14
C LEU A 6 20.93 -4.21 19.74
N TYR A 7 22.01 -3.44 19.57
CA TYR A 7 22.71 -3.34 18.29
C TYR A 7 23.28 -4.68 17.86
N GLN A 8 23.90 -5.43 18.77
CA GLN A 8 24.48 -6.72 18.42
C GLN A 8 23.40 -7.77 18.11
N ARG A 9 22.31 -7.79 18.89
CA ARG A 9 21.15 -8.63 18.59
C ARG A 9 20.54 -8.29 17.23
N ALA A 10 20.37 -7.00 16.93
CA ALA A 10 19.90 -6.55 15.62
C ALA A 10 20.81 -7.07 14.50
N LEU A 11 22.13 -6.89 14.63
CA LEU A 11 23.13 -7.35 13.67
C LEU A 11 23.10 -8.87 13.44
N ASN A 12 22.62 -9.65 14.40
CA ASN A 12 22.41 -11.09 14.26
C ASN A 12 21.05 -11.48 13.68
N PHE A 13 20.23 -10.50 13.26
CA PHE A 13 18.83 -10.66 12.86
C PHE A 13 17.96 -11.32 13.94
N GLU A 14 18.31 -11.10 15.21
CA GLU A 14 17.44 -11.50 16.31
C GLU A 14 16.22 -10.59 16.38
N PHE A 15 15.10 -11.14 16.82
CA PHE A 15 13.88 -10.36 17.03
C PHE A 15 14.10 -9.33 18.13
N LEU A 16 13.71 -8.08 17.87
CA LEU A 16 13.61 -7.02 18.86
C LEU A 16 12.15 -6.75 19.16
N SER A 17 11.80 -6.65 20.44
CA SER A 17 10.44 -6.38 20.88
C SER A 17 10.01 -4.93 20.63
N GLU A 18 8.72 -4.65 20.76
CA GLU A 18 8.19 -3.28 20.72
C GLU A 18 8.87 -2.36 21.75
N ASP A 19 9.07 -2.86 22.98
CA ASP A 19 9.72 -2.11 24.06
C ASP A 19 11.16 -1.74 23.71
N GLU A 20 11.87 -2.66 23.04
CA GLU A 20 13.23 -2.46 22.55
C GLU A 20 13.26 -1.46 21.39
N GLY A 21 12.28 -1.53 20.49
CA GLY A 21 12.10 -0.56 19.41
C GLY A 21 11.85 0.86 19.92
N VAL A 22 10.95 1.02 20.91
CA VAL A 22 10.70 2.31 21.57
C VAL A 22 11.97 2.81 22.27
N PHE A 23 12.66 1.94 23.00
CA PHE A 23 13.92 2.31 23.67
C PHE A 23 14.98 2.79 22.67
N LEU A 24 15.16 2.11 21.54
CA LEU A 24 16.07 2.55 20.47
C LEU A 24 15.65 3.91 19.92
N PHE A 25 14.36 4.11 19.65
CA PHE A 25 13.85 5.37 19.10
C PHE A 25 14.15 6.57 20.00
N GLU A 26 14.03 6.39 21.32
CA GLU A 26 14.17 7.48 22.31
C GLU A 26 15.62 7.72 22.73
N ASN A 27 16.48 6.69 22.72
CA ASN A 27 17.79 6.74 23.37
C ASN A 27 18.98 6.56 22.42
N ALA A 28 18.80 5.97 21.24
CA ALA A 28 19.93 5.68 20.35
C ALA A 28 20.38 6.93 19.58
N PRO A 29 21.69 7.25 19.59
CA PRO A 29 22.23 8.30 18.74
C PRO A 29 21.98 8.00 17.25
N LEU A 30 21.53 9.01 16.50
CA LEU A 30 21.20 8.85 15.07
C LEU A 30 22.36 8.26 14.25
N ALA A 31 23.59 8.69 14.50
CA ALA A 31 24.77 8.21 13.77
C ALA A 31 25.02 6.70 13.98
N GLU A 32 24.77 6.20 15.19
CA GLU A 32 24.89 4.78 15.52
C GLU A 32 23.77 3.98 14.84
N LEU A 33 22.52 4.46 14.91
CA LEU A 33 21.39 3.83 14.21
C LEU A 33 21.63 3.74 12.70
N MET A 34 22.14 4.81 12.09
CA MET A 34 22.47 4.84 10.65
C MET A 34 23.54 3.79 10.32
N TYR A 35 24.56 3.66 11.16
CA TYR A 35 25.62 2.66 10.99
C TYR A 35 25.06 1.24 11.07
N ILE A 36 24.31 0.92 12.13
CA ILE A 36 23.73 -0.42 12.32
C ILE A 36 22.76 -0.77 11.18
N ALA A 37 21.92 0.18 10.75
CA ALA A 37 21.02 -0.01 9.61
C ALA A 37 21.77 -0.29 8.31
N ASP A 38 22.89 0.40 8.07
CA ASP A 38 23.72 0.19 6.88
C ASP A 38 24.39 -1.20 6.89
N GLU A 39 24.88 -1.65 8.04
CA GLU A 39 25.44 -2.99 8.21
C GLU A 39 24.39 -4.09 7.99
N LEU A 40 23.17 -3.90 8.49
CA LEU A 40 22.04 -4.80 8.21
C LEU A 40 21.70 -4.87 6.73
N ARG A 41 21.67 -3.71 6.06
CA ARG A 41 21.44 -3.61 4.61
C ARG A 41 22.52 -4.36 3.83
N LYS A 42 23.80 -4.25 4.20
CA LYS A 42 24.90 -5.00 3.57
C LYS A 42 24.76 -6.51 3.74
N LYS A 43 24.28 -6.98 4.91
CA LYS A 43 24.01 -8.40 5.14
C LYS A 43 22.83 -8.92 4.30
N GLN A 44 21.74 -8.17 4.22
CA GLN A 44 20.54 -8.57 3.44
C GLN A 44 20.75 -8.45 1.92
N VAL A 45 21.53 -7.46 1.47
CA VAL A 45 21.78 -7.17 0.05
C VAL A 45 23.29 -7.18 -0.22
N PRO A 46 23.95 -8.35 -0.12
CA PRO A 46 25.41 -8.45 -0.14
C PRO A 46 26.05 -8.03 -1.47
N HIS A 47 25.29 -8.05 -2.56
CA HIS A 47 25.78 -7.61 -3.87
C HIS A 47 25.84 -6.08 -4.02
N GLY A 48 25.33 -5.30 -3.06
CA GLY A 48 25.45 -3.85 -3.04
C GLY A 48 24.76 -3.11 -4.20
N LYS A 49 23.78 -3.74 -4.86
CA LYS A 49 23.08 -3.13 -6.01
C LYS A 49 21.84 -2.39 -5.49
N VAL A 50 21.70 -1.14 -5.89
CA VAL A 50 20.47 -0.37 -5.71
C VAL A 50 19.56 -0.66 -6.90
N THR A 51 18.33 -1.11 -6.63
CA THR A 51 17.31 -1.38 -7.65
C THR A 51 16.30 -0.24 -7.71
N TRP A 52 15.70 -0.06 -8.88
CA TRP A 52 14.63 0.90 -9.11
C TRP A 52 13.73 0.38 -10.24
N ILE A 53 12.53 0.94 -10.35
CA ILE A 53 11.57 0.68 -11.43
C ILE A 53 11.01 2.02 -11.92
N ILE A 54 10.76 2.14 -13.22
CA ILE A 54 9.90 3.22 -13.74
C ILE A 54 8.47 2.72 -13.68
N ASP A 55 7.73 3.31 -12.75
CA ASP A 55 6.31 3.07 -12.52
C ASP A 55 5.53 4.37 -12.75
N ARG A 56 4.26 4.24 -13.07
CA ARG A 56 3.35 5.35 -13.29
C ARG A 56 2.16 5.25 -12.36
N ASN A 57 2.05 6.24 -11.47
CA ASN A 57 0.86 6.43 -10.68
C ASN A 57 -0.26 7.01 -11.56
N VAL A 58 -1.41 6.33 -11.60
CA VAL A 58 -2.66 6.80 -12.20
C VAL A 58 -3.78 6.49 -11.24
N ASN A 59 -4.77 7.37 -11.14
CA ASN A 59 -5.92 7.12 -10.28
C ASN A 59 -7.13 6.59 -11.04
N THR A 60 -7.92 5.70 -10.43
CA THR A 60 -9.20 5.26 -11.01
C THR A 60 -10.26 6.35 -10.93
N THR A 61 -10.28 7.06 -9.80
CA THR A 61 -11.21 8.15 -9.50
C THR A 61 -10.69 8.93 -8.31
N ASN A 62 -11.02 10.22 -8.22
CA ASN A 62 -10.85 11.00 -6.99
C ASN A 62 -12.08 10.98 -6.07
N VAL A 63 -13.20 10.36 -6.48
CA VAL A 63 -14.42 10.28 -5.68
C VAL A 63 -14.22 9.30 -4.52
N CYS A 64 -14.36 9.77 -3.29
CA CYS A 64 -14.08 8.96 -2.11
C CYS A 64 -15.02 9.27 -0.94
N ILE A 65 -15.49 8.23 -0.26
CA ILE A 65 -16.26 8.34 0.99
C ILE A 65 -15.42 8.09 2.25
N ALA A 66 -14.13 7.80 2.11
CA ALA A 66 -13.27 7.44 3.24
C ALA A 66 -12.98 8.63 4.20
N ASN A 67 -13.06 9.86 3.69
CA ASN A 67 -12.93 11.12 4.44
C ASN A 67 -11.66 11.21 5.32
N CYS A 68 -10.48 10.98 4.71
CA CYS A 68 -9.20 11.06 5.41
C CYS A 68 -8.75 12.50 5.61
N LYS A 69 -8.36 12.88 6.83
CA LYS A 69 -8.01 14.26 7.18
C LYS A 69 -6.73 14.80 6.53
N PHE A 70 -5.87 13.91 6.06
CA PHE A 70 -4.59 14.23 5.42
C PHE A 70 -4.65 14.19 3.89
N CYS A 71 -5.78 13.78 3.31
CA CYS A 71 -5.90 13.58 1.87
C CYS A 71 -6.39 14.87 1.18
N ASN A 72 -5.55 15.47 0.33
CA ASN A 72 -5.93 16.60 -0.52
C ASN A 72 -6.55 16.17 -1.86
N PHE A 73 -6.43 14.89 -2.21
CA PHE A 73 -6.83 14.35 -3.50
C PHE A 73 -8.34 14.14 -3.61
N TYR A 74 -8.99 13.72 -2.52
CA TYR A 74 -10.36 13.24 -2.61
C TYR A 74 -11.38 14.33 -2.94
N ARG A 75 -12.47 13.92 -3.56
CA ARG A 75 -13.70 14.69 -3.72
C ARG A 75 -14.90 13.87 -3.25
N VAL A 76 -15.88 14.55 -2.68
CA VAL A 76 -17.15 13.92 -2.30
C VAL A 76 -17.96 13.57 -3.56
N PRO A 77 -18.85 12.57 -3.52
CA PRO A 77 -19.74 12.26 -4.64
C PRO A 77 -20.53 13.50 -5.10
N GLY A 78 -20.57 13.75 -6.41
CA GLY A 78 -21.25 14.91 -7.01
C GLY A 78 -20.46 16.22 -6.99
N HIS A 79 -19.24 16.25 -6.47
CA HIS A 79 -18.37 17.42 -6.55
C HIS A 79 -18.03 17.77 -8.01
N ALA A 80 -17.88 19.06 -8.35
CA ALA A 80 -17.63 19.52 -9.73
C ALA A 80 -16.33 18.97 -10.34
N GLU A 81 -15.31 18.75 -9.50
CA GLU A 81 -14.02 18.16 -9.89
C GLU A 81 -13.98 16.62 -9.80
N ALA A 82 -15.12 15.96 -9.55
CA ALA A 82 -15.19 14.50 -9.52
C ALA A 82 -14.93 13.91 -10.90
N TYR A 83 -14.11 12.85 -10.97
CA TYR A 83 -13.85 12.15 -12.23
C TYR A 83 -13.71 10.63 -12.04
N ILE A 84 -13.93 9.90 -13.12
CA ILE A 84 -13.48 8.51 -13.31
C ILE A 84 -12.57 8.52 -14.54
N THR A 85 -11.38 7.95 -14.42
CA THR A 85 -10.39 7.95 -15.51
C THR A 85 -10.86 7.06 -16.65
N ASP A 86 -10.87 7.61 -17.87
CA ASP A 86 -11.23 6.90 -19.08
C ASP A 86 -10.05 6.10 -19.67
N ILE A 87 -10.36 5.19 -20.61
CA ILE A 87 -9.37 4.31 -21.23
C ILE A 87 -8.32 5.04 -22.06
N GLU A 88 -8.66 6.16 -22.73
CA GLU A 88 -7.70 6.92 -23.55
C GLU A 88 -6.68 7.66 -22.68
N THR A 89 -7.12 8.13 -21.51
CA THR A 89 -6.22 8.66 -20.48
C THR A 89 -5.25 7.57 -20.00
N TYR A 90 -5.71 6.34 -19.73
CA TYR A 90 -4.82 5.23 -19.37
C TYR A 90 -3.82 4.91 -20.49
N LYS A 91 -4.29 4.76 -21.73
CA LYS A 91 -3.44 4.47 -22.90
C LYS A 91 -2.30 5.48 -23.02
N THR A 92 -2.64 6.77 -22.98
CA THR A 92 -1.65 7.86 -23.04
C THR A 92 -0.58 7.71 -21.94
N LYS A 93 -0.97 7.39 -20.71
CA LYS A 93 -0.05 7.22 -19.58
C LYS A 93 0.79 5.96 -19.70
N ILE A 94 0.21 4.86 -20.17
CA ILE A 94 0.91 3.58 -20.37
C ILE A 94 1.93 3.70 -21.49
N ASP A 95 1.54 4.25 -22.64
CA ASP A 95 2.43 4.46 -23.80
C ASP A 95 3.64 5.33 -23.41
N GLN A 96 3.40 6.40 -22.65
CA GLN A 96 4.47 7.23 -22.11
C GLN A 96 5.40 6.44 -21.19
N THR A 97 4.85 5.58 -20.34
CA THR A 97 5.62 4.79 -19.36
C THR A 97 6.49 3.75 -20.07
N PHE A 98 5.93 3.03 -21.05
CA PHE A 98 6.65 2.08 -21.89
C PHE A 98 7.76 2.75 -22.70
N ARG A 99 7.51 3.95 -23.23
CA ARG A 99 8.53 4.74 -23.94
C ARG A 99 9.74 5.07 -23.07
N PHE A 100 9.56 5.21 -21.75
CA PHE A 100 10.65 5.43 -20.80
C PHE A 100 11.25 4.14 -20.23
N GLY A 101 10.81 2.96 -20.71
CA GLY A 101 11.30 1.66 -20.24
C GLY A 101 10.67 1.17 -18.94
N GLY A 102 9.57 1.80 -18.49
CA GLY A 102 8.75 1.27 -17.41
C GLY A 102 7.73 0.26 -17.92
N GLU A 103 7.23 -0.60 -17.02
CA GLU A 103 6.23 -1.62 -17.37
C GLU A 103 5.07 -1.73 -16.37
N GLN A 104 5.03 -0.89 -15.33
CA GLN A 104 4.06 -0.98 -14.25
C GLN A 104 3.13 0.24 -14.22
N LEU A 105 1.86 -0.01 -13.87
CA LEU A 105 0.96 1.00 -13.33
C LEU A 105 0.73 0.75 -11.84
N LEU A 106 1.02 1.76 -11.02
CA LEU A 106 0.45 1.93 -9.69
C LEU A 106 -0.94 2.55 -9.83
N LEU A 107 -1.97 1.74 -9.67
CA LEU A 107 -3.36 2.15 -9.90
C LEU A 107 -4.14 2.19 -8.59
N GLN A 108 -4.46 3.38 -8.07
CA GLN A 108 -5.16 3.55 -6.79
C GLN A 108 -6.26 4.60 -6.90
N GLY A 109 -7.27 4.61 -6.04
CA GLY A 109 -8.33 5.62 -6.13
C GLY A 109 -9.14 5.83 -4.87
N GLY A 110 -10.12 6.70 -5.02
CA GLY A 110 -11.12 6.92 -3.99
C GLY A 110 -12.06 5.72 -3.83
N HIS A 111 -12.63 5.58 -2.64
CA HIS A 111 -13.66 4.60 -2.33
C HIS A 111 -14.99 5.08 -2.91
N HIS A 112 -15.17 4.91 -4.22
CA HIS A 112 -16.37 5.36 -4.92
C HIS A 112 -17.55 4.44 -4.59
N PRO A 113 -18.73 4.97 -4.19
CA PRO A 113 -19.87 4.17 -3.74
C PRO A 113 -20.57 3.33 -4.82
N SER A 114 -20.11 3.42 -6.07
CA SER A 114 -20.75 2.81 -7.25
C SER A 114 -19.77 2.01 -8.11
N LEU A 115 -18.47 2.04 -7.78
CA LEU A 115 -17.45 1.26 -8.48
C LEU A 115 -17.20 -0.01 -7.67
N GLY A 116 -17.95 -1.06 -8.01
CA GLY A 116 -17.81 -2.41 -7.46
C GLY A 116 -16.79 -3.26 -8.20
N LEU A 117 -16.78 -4.56 -7.91
CA LEU A 117 -15.83 -5.52 -8.46
C LEU A 117 -15.90 -5.64 -9.99
N SER A 118 -17.10 -5.50 -10.57
CA SER A 118 -17.29 -5.55 -12.03
C SER A 118 -16.54 -4.44 -12.77
N PHE A 119 -16.47 -3.24 -12.18
CA PHE A 119 -15.72 -2.11 -12.74
C PHE A 119 -14.22 -2.44 -12.81
N TYR A 120 -13.63 -2.84 -11.68
CA TYR A 120 -12.20 -3.11 -11.60
C TYR A 120 -11.78 -4.30 -12.45
N THR A 121 -12.54 -5.40 -12.41
CA THR A 121 -12.20 -6.58 -13.21
C THR A 121 -12.35 -6.33 -14.71
N THR A 122 -13.30 -5.50 -15.12
CA THR A 122 -13.45 -5.09 -16.53
C THR A 122 -12.31 -4.20 -16.96
N LEU A 123 -11.95 -3.21 -16.14
CA LEU A 123 -10.81 -2.34 -16.39
C LEU A 123 -9.51 -3.14 -16.51
N PHE A 124 -9.25 -4.08 -15.59
CA PHE A 124 -8.01 -4.86 -15.60
C PHE A 124 -7.91 -5.77 -16.83
N ARG A 125 -9.00 -6.46 -17.19
CA ARG A 125 -9.05 -7.26 -18.43
C ARG A 125 -8.78 -6.39 -19.66
N GLN A 126 -9.47 -5.26 -19.77
CA GLN A 126 -9.29 -4.35 -20.91
C GLN A 126 -7.86 -3.81 -21.00
N LEU A 127 -7.24 -3.43 -19.87
CA LEU A 127 -5.85 -2.97 -19.85
C LEU A 127 -4.87 -4.09 -20.24
N LYS A 128 -5.10 -5.32 -19.79
CA LYS A 128 -4.27 -6.47 -20.16
C LYS A 128 -4.45 -6.90 -21.62
N GLU A 129 -5.64 -6.76 -22.18
CA GLU A 129 -5.91 -7.00 -23.60
C GLU A 129 -5.16 -5.99 -24.48
N LEU A 130 -5.21 -4.70 -24.11
CA LEU A 130 -4.52 -3.64 -24.83
C LEU A 130 -2.99 -3.68 -24.64
N TYR A 131 -2.54 -4.02 -23.42
CA TYR A 131 -1.14 -4.02 -23.01
C TYR A 131 -0.76 -5.30 -22.25
N PRO A 132 -0.55 -6.43 -22.94
CA PRO A 132 -0.30 -7.73 -22.29
C PRO A 132 0.90 -7.76 -21.33
N ASN A 133 1.91 -6.92 -21.59
CA ASN A 133 3.13 -6.84 -20.77
C ASN A 133 2.99 -5.88 -19.58
N LEU A 134 1.91 -5.09 -19.49
CA LEU A 134 1.71 -4.14 -18.40
C LEU A 134 1.54 -4.89 -17.07
N LYS A 135 2.26 -4.48 -16.03
CA LYS A 135 2.07 -4.94 -14.65
C LYS A 135 1.08 -4.04 -13.93
N LEU A 136 0.08 -4.64 -13.30
CA LEU A 136 -0.91 -3.95 -12.48
C LEU A 136 -0.53 -4.13 -11.00
N HIS A 137 0.10 -3.09 -10.46
CA HIS A 137 0.28 -2.90 -9.02
C HIS A 137 -0.89 -2.03 -8.53
N ALA A 138 -2.04 -2.65 -8.28
CA ALA A 138 -3.30 -1.91 -8.20
C ALA A 138 -4.05 -2.12 -6.88
N LEU A 139 -4.80 -1.09 -6.50
CA LEU A 139 -5.62 -0.98 -5.30
C LEU A 139 -4.77 -0.98 -4.01
N GLY A 140 -5.39 -1.37 -2.91
CA GLY A 140 -4.78 -1.56 -1.61
C GLY A 140 -5.83 -2.17 -0.68
N PRO A 141 -5.45 -2.60 0.53
CA PRO A 141 -6.40 -3.26 1.41
C PRO A 141 -7.68 -2.45 1.71
N PRO A 142 -7.64 -1.12 1.89
CA PRO A 142 -8.89 -0.35 2.07
C PRO A 142 -9.83 -0.38 0.86
N GLU A 143 -9.31 -0.38 -0.36
CA GLU A 143 -10.13 -0.47 -1.57
C GLU A 143 -10.73 -1.87 -1.71
N VAL A 144 -9.96 -2.93 -1.41
CA VAL A 144 -10.46 -4.31 -1.38
C VAL A 144 -11.56 -4.47 -0.32
N ALA A 145 -11.39 -3.90 0.88
CA ALA A 145 -12.42 -3.89 1.91
C ALA A 145 -13.70 -3.19 1.44
N HIS A 146 -13.55 -2.02 0.82
CA HIS A 146 -14.67 -1.26 0.25
C HIS A 146 -15.43 -2.05 -0.83
N ILE A 147 -14.71 -2.65 -1.78
CA ILE A 147 -15.29 -3.50 -2.82
C ILE A 147 -16.00 -4.71 -2.19
N THR A 148 -15.37 -5.37 -1.22
CA THR A 148 -15.94 -6.52 -0.52
C THR A 148 -17.29 -6.18 0.11
N LYS A 149 -17.39 -4.99 0.72
CA LYS A 149 -18.64 -4.50 1.32
C LYS A 149 -19.71 -4.20 0.28
N LEU A 150 -19.35 -3.60 -0.86
CA LEU A 150 -20.30 -3.33 -1.96
C LEU A 150 -20.88 -4.61 -2.55
N GLU A 151 -20.03 -5.63 -2.75
CA GLU A 151 -20.41 -6.91 -3.35
C GLU A 151 -21.08 -7.87 -2.36
N LYS A 152 -21.06 -7.57 -1.05
CA LYS A 152 -21.49 -8.50 0.02
C LYS A 152 -20.80 -9.86 -0.11
N SER A 153 -19.50 -9.84 -0.40
CA SER A 153 -18.67 -11.02 -0.70
C SER A 153 -17.58 -11.19 0.37
N THR A 154 -16.66 -12.12 0.16
CA THR A 154 -15.47 -12.31 1.01
C THR A 154 -14.23 -11.68 0.38
N HIS A 155 -13.24 -11.30 1.20
CA HIS A 155 -11.96 -10.78 0.69
C HIS A 155 -11.28 -11.77 -0.27
N THR A 156 -11.40 -13.08 0.00
CA THR A 156 -10.86 -14.15 -0.84
C THR A 156 -11.47 -14.15 -2.23
N GLU A 157 -12.80 -14.08 -2.33
CA GLU A 157 -13.50 -14.04 -3.62
C GLU A 157 -13.15 -12.79 -4.42
N VAL A 158 -13.13 -11.63 -3.75
CA VAL A 158 -12.75 -10.34 -4.36
C VAL A 158 -11.31 -10.40 -4.89
N ILE A 159 -10.34 -10.82 -4.07
CA ILE A 159 -8.93 -10.91 -4.48
C ILE A 159 -8.76 -11.92 -5.62
N ARG A 160 -9.42 -13.09 -5.57
CA ARG A 160 -9.37 -14.07 -6.65
C ARG A 160 -9.90 -13.51 -7.96
N ALA A 161 -11.03 -12.79 -7.92
CA ALA A 161 -11.60 -12.18 -9.10
C ALA A 161 -10.69 -11.09 -9.69
N LEU A 162 -10.10 -10.23 -8.83
CA LEU A 162 -9.13 -9.22 -9.24
C LEU A 162 -7.88 -9.85 -9.87
N LYS A 163 -7.32 -10.89 -9.23
CA LYS A 163 -6.18 -11.65 -9.75
C LYS A 163 -6.51 -12.29 -11.10
N ALA A 164 -7.64 -12.98 -11.22
CA ALA A 164 -8.09 -13.60 -12.46
C ALA A 164 -8.31 -12.58 -13.59
N SER A 165 -8.62 -11.33 -13.26
CA SER A 165 -8.76 -10.24 -14.23
C SER A 165 -7.45 -9.56 -14.64
N GLY A 166 -6.33 -9.89 -13.99
CA GLY A 166 -5.01 -9.38 -14.37
C GLY A 166 -4.24 -8.63 -13.27
N LEU A 167 -4.70 -8.59 -12.02
CA LEU A 167 -3.92 -8.01 -10.92
C LEU A 167 -2.62 -8.80 -10.69
N ASP A 168 -1.45 -8.14 -10.74
CA ASP A 168 -0.15 -8.78 -10.54
C ASP A 168 0.34 -8.67 -9.08
N SER A 169 0.05 -7.55 -8.40
CA SER A 169 0.48 -7.31 -7.02
C SER A 169 -0.40 -6.29 -6.31
N LEU A 170 -0.41 -6.33 -4.97
CA LEU A 170 -1.23 -5.43 -4.14
C LEU A 170 -0.36 -4.38 -3.42
N PRO A 171 -0.53 -3.07 -3.70
CA PRO A 171 0.13 -2.00 -2.99
C PRO A 171 -0.20 -1.94 -1.49
N GLY A 172 0.81 -1.57 -0.69
CA GLY A 172 0.71 -1.37 0.75
C GLY A 172 0.09 -0.06 1.30
N PRO A 173 -0.13 1.02 0.52
CA PRO A 173 -0.77 2.22 1.05
C PRO A 173 -2.12 1.96 1.73
N GLY A 174 -2.47 2.85 2.67
CA GLY A 174 -3.70 2.73 3.46
C GLY A 174 -3.55 2.03 4.82
N ALA A 175 -2.34 1.55 5.13
CA ALA A 175 -1.96 1.15 6.49
C ALA A 175 -1.86 2.37 7.43
N GLU A 176 -1.29 3.47 6.96
CA GLU A 176 -0.99 4.67 7.76
C GLU A 176 -0.24 4.31 9.06
N ILE A 177 -0.93 4.31 10.20
CA ILE A 177 -0.54 3.62 11.43
C ILE A 177 -1.61 2.56 11.69
N LEU A 178 -1.18 1.31 11.90
CA LEU A 178 -2.06 0.16 12.09
C LEU A 178 -2.58 0.02 13.52
N THR A 179 -2.91 1.13 14.17
CA THR A 179 -3.66 1.14 15.43
C THR A 179 -5.03 1.78 15.23
N ASP A 180 -6.09 1.11 15.70
CA ASP A 180 -7.45 1.60 15.45
C ASP A 180 -7.71 2.96 16.10
N ARG A 181 -6.97 3.31 17.17
CA ARG A 181 -7.01 4.65 17.77
C ARG A 181 -6.60 5.73 16.75
N VAL A 182 -5.44 5.58 16.11
CA VAL A 182 -4.96 6.54 15.11
C VAL A 182 -5.88 6.53 13.90
N ARG A 183 -6.27 5.36 13.39
CA ARG A 183 -7.17 5.24 12.22
C ARG A 183 -8.51 5.95 12.44
N ARG A 184 -9.11 5.85 13.64
CA ARG A 184 -10.33 6.59 14.00
C ARG A 184 -10.13 8.11 14.03
N LEU A 185 -8.92 8.60 14.28
CA LEU A 185 -8.61 10.03 14.30
C LEU A 185 -8.40 10.59 12.90
N ILE A 186 -7.77 9.83 11.99
CA ILE A 186 -7.28 10.35 10.70
C ILE A 186 -8.01 9.81 9.45
N SER A 187 -8.62 8.63 9.51
CA SER A 187 -9.14 7.91 8.33
C SER A 187 -10.37 7.04 8.64
N LYS A 188 -11.41 7.63 9.22
CA LYS A 188 -12.60 6.92 9.75
C LYS A 188 -13.33 6.02 8.75
N GLY A 189 -13.31 6.36 7.46
CA GLY A 189 -14.04 5.59 6.44
C GLY A 189 -13.22 4.50 5.76
N LYS A 190 -11.96 4.27 6.16
CA LYS A 190 -11.15 3.10 5.73
C LYS A 190 -11.43 1.90 6.65
N CYS A 191 -10.98 0.71 6.24
CA CYS A 191 -11.01 -0.52 7.05
C CYS A 191 -10.28 -0.38 8.40
N GLY A 192 -10.54 -1.29 9.34
CA GLY A 192 -9.78 -1.39 10.59
C GLY A 192 -8.38 -1.97 10.39
N SER A 193 -7.54 -1.94 11.44
CA SER A 193 -6.19 -2.51 11.37
C SER A 193 -6.22 -4.02 11.10
N GLN A 194 -7.07 -4.76 11.81
CA GLN A 194 -7.19 -6.21 11.65
C GLN A 194 -7.66 -6.59 10.24
N GLU A 195 -8.67 -5.88 9.71
CA GLU A 195 -9.18 -6.09 8.36
C GLU A 195 -8.11 -5.82 7.29
N TRP A 196 -7.28 -4.78 7.48
CA TRP A 196 -6.13 -4.51 6.61
C TRP A 196 -5.15 -5.70 6.60
N LEU A 197 -4.80 -6.24 7.78
CA LEU A 197 -3.91 -7.40 7.92
C LEU A 197 -4.52 -8.68 7.33
N ASP A 198 -5.83 -8.87 7.51
CA ASP A 198 -6.54 -10.04 6.99
C ASP A 198 -6.56 -10.05 5.46
N ILE A 199 -6.79 -8.90 4.83
CA ILE A 199 -6.72 -8.75 3.37
C ILE A 199 -5.31 -9.02 2.85
N MET A 200 -4.27 -8.52 3.54
CA MET A 200 -2.89 -8.81 3.18
C MET A 200 -2.58 -10.31 3.27
N ARG A 201 -3.05 -10.98 4.34
CA ARG A 201 -2.92 -12.42 4.50
C ARG A 201 -3.63 -13.20 3.39
N VAL A 202 -4.81 -12.76 2.97
CA VAL A 202 -5.52 -13.35 1.82
C VAL A 202 -4.71 -13.16 0.53
N ALA A 203 -4.20 -11.95 0.28
CA ALA A 203 -3.38 -11.68 -0.90
C ALA A 203 -2.14 -12.60 -0.96
N HIS A 204 -1.44 -12.80 0.16
CA HIS A 204 -0.31 -13.74 0.25
C HIS A 204 -0.72 -15.19 0.02
N LYS A 205 -1.85 -15.65 0.59
CA LYS A 205 -2.38 -17.00 0.36
C LYS A 205 -2.76 -17.24 -1.10
N GLU A 206 -3.22 -16.20 -1.79
CA GLU A 206 -3.50 -16.24 -3.23
C GLU A 206 -2.23 -16.00 -4.08
N GLY A 207 -1.04 -15.94 -3.48
CA GLY A 207 0.24 -15.84 -4.18
C GLY A 207 0.54 -14.48 -4.79
N LEU A 208 -0.12 -13.41 -4.33
CA LEU A 208 0.20 -12.04 -4.73
C LEU A 208 1.37 -11.52 -3.91
N THR A 209 2.32 -10.88 -4.59
CA THR A 209 3.32 -10.03 -3.94
C THR A 209 2.64 -8.75 -3.44
N THR A 210 3.01 -8.31 -2.24
CA THR A 210 2.47 -7.08 -1.66
C THR A 210 3.58 -6.22 -1.07
N SER A 211 3.29 -4.94 -0.82
CA SER A 211 4.12 -4.05 -0.01
C SER A 211 3.37 -3.61 1.24
N ALA A 212 4.07 -3.02 2.21
CA ALA A 212 3.46 -2.37 3.37
C ALA A 212 4.11 -1.00 3.55
N THR A 213 3.32 -0.01 3.97
CA THR A 213 3.80 1.36 4.19
C THR A 213 3.41 1.82 5.57
N MET A 214 4.21 2.67 6.20
CA MET A 214 3.84 3.36 7.43
C MET A 214 3.98 4.87 7.23
N MET A 215 2.86 5.60 7.34
CA MET A 215 2.89 7.07 7.38
C MET A 215 2.96 7.46 8.85
N PHE A 216 4.05 8.11 9.24
CA PHE A 216 4.31 8.52 10.63
C PHE A 216 4.65 10.01 10.71
N GLY A 217 4.66 10.55 11.93
CA GLY A 217 4.92 11.96 12.22
C GLY A 217 3.65 12.79 12.37
N HIS A 218 2.57 12.22 12.90
CA HIS A 218 1.29 12.91 13.09
C HIS A 218 0.71 12.71 14.51
N VAL A 219 -0.46 12.08 14.64
CA VAL A 219 -1.20 11.91 15.92
C VAL A 219 -0.85 10.65 16.70
N GLU A 220 0.04 9.82 16.17
CA GLU A 220 0.48 8.57 16.78
C GLU A 220 1.51 8.83 17.89
N THR A 221 1.53 7.95 18.88
CA THR A 221 2.62 7.84 19.84
C THR A 221 3.78 7.06 19.23
N VAL A 222 4.97 7.16 19.83
CA VAL A 222 6.13 6.36 19.40
C VAL A 222 5.82 4.86 19.46
N ARG A 223 5.16 4.38 20.52
CA ARG A 223 4.77 2.98 20.66
C ARG A 223 3.90 2.48 19.52
N GLU A 224 2.92 3.26 19.08
CA GLU A 224 2.01 2.87 17.99
C GLU A 224 2.70 2.75 16.61
N ARG A 225 3.99 3.10 16.50
CA ARG A 225 4.81 2.79 15.32
C ARG A 225 5.40 1.38 15.36
N PHE A 226 5.40 0.74 16.53
CA PHE A 226 5.97 -0.58 16.76
C PHE A 226 4.91 -1.68 17.00
N GLU A 227 3.70 -1.31 17.44
CA GLU A 227 2.50 -2.18 17.51
C GLU A 227 2.02 -2.69 16.13
#